data_AF-A0A9D4ELK1-F1
#
_entry.id   AF-A0A9D4ELK1-F1
#
_cell.length_a   1.000
_cell.length_b   1.000
_cell.length_c   1.000
_cell.angle_alpha   90.00
_cell.angle_beta   90.00
_cell.angle_gamma   90.00
#
_symmetry.space_group_name_H-M   'P 1'
#
loop_
_entity.id
_entity.type
_entity.pdbx_description
1 polymer ?
#
loop_
_entity_poly.entity_id
_entity_poly.type
_entity_poly.pdbx_seq_one_letter_code
_entity_poly.pdbx_strand_id
1 'polypeptide(L)'
;MVNTAIVNAYLIFEETSKRRHSKKRFSHLDFREELADCLIEGYLKRKRASQGQAQFGHVNKGNVGPHVHGILPGKRRRCKYHSLVLKERTDTWYGCTTCMTPL
;
A
#
# COMPACT_ATOMS: atom_id res chain seq x y z
N MET A 1 21.04 16.66 14.32
CA MET A 1 20.59 15.73 15.38
C MET A 1 20.10 14.39 14.84
N VAL A 2 19.18 14.36 13.85
CA VAL A 2 18.61 13.10 13.32
C VAL A 2 19.66 12.16 12.72
N ASN A 3 20.58 12.65 11.89
CA ASN A 3 21.63 11.80 11.29
C ASN A 3 22.53 11.14 12.35
N THR A 4 22.91 11.88 13.40
CA THR A 4 23.71 11.36 14.51
C THR A 4 22.97 10.25 15.25
N ALA A 5 21.66 10.43 15.49
CA ALA A 5 20.83 9.42 16.14
C ALA A 5 20.72 8.14 15.30
N ILE A 6 20.57 8.26 13.98
CA ILE A 6 20.50 7.12 13.05
C ILE A 6 21.80 6.32 13.08
N VAL A 7 22.95 7.00 13.03
CA VAL A 7 24.27 6.34 13.08
C VAL A 7 24.47 5.63 14.43
N ASN A 8 24.14 6.29 15.54
CA ASN A 8 24.27 5.68 16.86
C ASN A 8 23.35 4.46 17.01
N ALA A 9 22.12 4.52 16.50
CA ALA A 9 21.21 3.38 16.50
C ALA A 9 21.75 2.21 15.65
N TYR A 10 22.40 2.50 14.52
CA TYR A 10 23.04 1.48 13.69
C TYR A 10 24.21 0.79 14.40
N LEU A 11 25.06 1.55 15.11
CA LEU A 11 26.18 0.98 15.88
C LEU A 11 25.68 0.03 16.99
N ILE A 12 24.64 0.45 17.72
CA ILE A 12 24.02 -0.39 18.74
C ILE A 12 23.42 -1.64 18.10
N PHE A 13 22.78 -1.49 16.94
CA PHE A 13 22.21 -2.60 16.20
C PHE A 13 23.28 -3.60 15.75
N GLU A 14 24.42 -3.15 15.21
CA GLU A 14 25.51 -4.07 14.83
C GLU A 14 26.04 -4.86 16.02
N GLU A 15 26.17 -4.22 17.19
CA GLU A 15 26.70 -4.87 18.39
C GLU A 15 25.70 -5.86 19.02
N THR A 16 24.41 -5.54 18.98
CA THR A 16 23.37 -6.29 19.73
C THR A 16 22.57 -7.26 18.86
N SER A 17 22.55 -7.08 17.55
CA SER A 17 21.70 -7.86 16.67
C SER A 17 22.23 -9.28 16.50
N LYS A 18 21.46 -10.25 17.00
CA LYS A 18 21.64 -11.68 16.70
C LYS A 18 20.87 -12.12 15.44
N ARG A 19 20.24 -11.18 14.72
CA ARG A 19 19.35 -11.51 13.59
C ARG A 19 20.18 -12.06 12.44
N ARG A 20 19.85 -13.27 11.97
CA ARG A 20 20.28 -13.75 10.65
C ARG A 20 19.48 -13.01 9.59
N HIS A 21 20.06 -11.96 9.02
CA HIS A 21 19.48 -11.32 7.83
C HIS A 21 19.60 -12.25 6.62
N SER A 22 18.59 -12.24 5.74
CA SER A 22 18.66 -13.00 4.48
C SER A 22 19.74 -12.46 3.54
N LYS A 23 20.08 -11.17 3.67
CA LYS A 23 21.18 -10.55 2.95
C LYS A 23 22.51 -10.95 3.58
N LYS A 24 23.44 -11.42 2.74
CA LYS A 24 24.81 -11.79 3.13
C LYS A 24 25.60 -10.63 3.76
N ARG A 25 25.24 -9.39 3.44
CA ARG A 25 25.72 -8.16 4.07
C ARG A 25 24.53 -7.25 4.31
N PHE A 26 24.26 -6.94 5.57
CA PHE A 26 23.31 -5.91 5.96
C PHE A 26 24.08 -4.62 6.14
N SER A 27 23.78 -3.61 5.33
CA SER A 27 24.50 -2.32 5.34
C SER A 27 23.74 -1.26 6.12
N HIS A 28 24.41 -0.15 6.42
CA HIS A 28 23.79 1.03 7.02
C HIS A 28 22.63 1.60 6.18
N LEU A 29 22.64 1.43 4.85
CA LEU A 29 21.52 1.84 4.00
C LEU A 29 20.30 0.92 4.21
N ASP A 30 20.52 -0.39 4.27
CA ASP A 30 19.45 -1.36 4.55
C ASP A 30 18.80 -1.09 5.92
N PHE A 31 19.62 -0.74 6.92
CA PHE A 31 19.13 -0.34 8.24
C PHE A 31 18.22 0.91 8.17
N ARG A 32 18.59 1.90 7.36
CA ARG A 32 17.81 3.13 7.21
C ARG A 32 16.49 2.89 6.50
N GLU A 33 16.46 2.00 5.51
CA GLU A 33 15.24 1.57 4.85
C GLU A 33 14.30 0.88 5.86
N GLU A 34 14.81 -0.10 6.62
CA GLU A 34 14.02 -0.81 7.64
C GLU A 34 13.51 0.13 8.74
N LEU A 35 14.34 1.09 9.18
CA LEU A 35 13.96 2.11 10.15
C LEU A 35 12.86 3.02 9.61
N ALA A 36 12.96 3.44 8.35
CA ALA A 36 11.95 4.28 7.71
C ALA A 36 10.62 3.54 7.59
N ASP A 37 10.64 2.28 7.14
CA ASP A 37 9.44 1.43 7.05
C ASP A 37 8.77 1.27 8.41
N CYS A 38 9.54 1.01 9.47
CA CYS A 38 9.01 0.89 10.83
C CYS A 38 8.34 2.19 11.33
N LEU A 39 8.95 3.34 11.09
CA LEU A 39 8.41 4.65 11.49
C LEU A 39 7.15 5.02 10.70
N ILE A 40 7.18 4.78 9.38
CA ILE A 40 6.09 5.09 8.47
C ILE A 40 4.91 4.16 8.74
N GLU A 41 5.13 2.85 8.91
CA GLU A 41 4.06 1.88 9.15
C GLU A 41 3.27 2.24 10.42
N GLY A 42 3.95 2.62 11.50
CA GLY A 42 3.30 3.08 12.73
C GLY A 42 2.41 4.31 12.51
N TYR A 43 2.88 5.30 11.74
CA TYR A 43 2.09 6.47 11.38
C TYR A 43 0.91 6.12 10.46
N LEU A 44 1.14 5.31 9.43
CA LEU A 44 0.10 4.88 8.50
C LEU A 44 -0.98 4.07 9.18
N LYS A 45 -0.64 3.18 10.13
CA LYS A 45 -1.62 2.43 10.93
C LYS A 45 -2.53 3.37 11.72
N ARG A 46 -1.97 4.37 12.41
CA ARG A 46 -2.75 5.38 13.15
C ARG A 46 -3.61 6.23 12.22
N LYS A 47 -3.06 6.67 11.08
CA LYS A 47 -3.79 7.42 10.06
C LYS A 47 -4.97 6.62 9.49
N ARG A 48 -4.77 5.34 9.19
CA ARG A 48 -5.83 4.43 8.72
C ARG A 48 -6.92 4.21 9.77
N ALA A 49 -6.53 4.07 11.04
CA ALA A 49 -7.48 3.95 12.15
C ALA A 49 -8.34 5.23 12.30
N SER A 50 -7.74 6.41 12.17
CA SER A 50 -8.47 7.69 12.22
C SER A 50 -9.35 7.96 11.00
N GLN A 51 -9.04 7.34 9.85
CA GLN A 51 -9.78 7.56 8.60
C GLN A 51 -10.96 6.62 8.39
N GLY A 52 -11.31 5.78 9.38
CA GLY A 52 -12.54 4.98 9.36
C GLY A 52 -12.73 4.18 8.07
N GLN A 53 -12.07 3.02 7.95
CA GLN A 53 -12.33 2.03 6.89
C GLN A 53 -12.52 2.62 5.48
N ALA A 54 -11.57 3.41 4.98
CA ALA A 54 -11.38 3.47 3.54
C ALA A 54 -10.78 2.11 3.11
N GLN A 55 -11.67 1.18 2.78
CA GLN A 55 -11.38 -0.19 2.34
C GLN A 55 -10.48 -0.19 1.10
N PHE A 56 -9.17 -0.16 1.29
CA PHE A 56 -8.26 -0.86 0.39
C PHE A 56 -7.92 -2.16 1.08
N GLY A 57 -8.76 -3.17 0.80
CA GLY A 57 -8.58 -4.52 1.29
C GLY A 57 -7.14 -4.95 1.04
N HIS A 58 -6.51 -5.45 2.09
CA HIS A 58 -5.28 -6.22 1.97
C HIS A 58 -5.56 -7.31 0.93
N VAL A 59 -4.95 -7.22 -0.25
CA VAL A 59 -5.06 -8.29 -1.25
C VAL A 59 -4.32 -9.47 -0.66
N ASN A 60 -5.06 -10.36 -0.02
CA ASN A 60 -4.57 -11.68 0.33
C ASN A 60 -4.13 -12.33 -0.98
N LYS A 61 -2.82 -12.51 -1.16
CA LYS A 61 -2.20 -13.13 -2.35
C LYS A 61 -2.73 -14.52 -2.68
N GLY A 62 -3.55 -15.12 -1.81
CA GLY A 62 -4.19 -16.43 -2.00
C GLY A 62 -5.63 -16.42 -2.54
N ASN A 63 -6.25 -15.26 -2.82
CA ASN A 63 -7.66 -15.22 -3.24
C ASN A 63 -7.88 -14.45 -4.56
N VAL A 64 -7.04 -14.73 -5.57
CA VAL A 64 -7.21 -14.18 -6.93
C VAL A 64 -8.27 -15.00 -7.67
N GLY A 65 -9.54 -14.76 -7.36
CA GLY A 65 -10.63 -15.21 -8.23
C GLY A 65 -10.59 -14.47 -9.59
N PRO A 66 -11.19 -15.02 -10.65
CA PRO A 66 -11.28 -14.35 -11.94
C PRO A 66 -11.99 -12.99 -11.80
N HIS A 67 -11.58 -12.02 -12.62
CA HIS A 67 -12.24 -10.72 -12.68
C HIS A 67 -13.68 -10.90 -13.17
N VAL A 68 -14.66 -10.61 -12.32
CA VAL A 68 -16.08 -10.67 -12.69
C VAL A 68 -16.51 -9.27 -13.14
N HIS A 69 -17.01 -9.18 -14.38
CA HIS A 69 -17.60 -7.95 -14.90
C HIS A 69 -19.11 -7.99 -14.67
N GLY A 70 -19.67 -6.94 -14.09
CA GLY A 70 -21.08 -6.88 -13.74
C GLY A 70 -21.49 -5.51 -13.21
N ILE A 71 -22.64 -5.49 -12.53
CA ILE A 71 -23.16 -4.28 -11.89
C ILE A 71 -22.35 -4.02 -10.61
N LEU A 72 -21.73 -2.83 -10.54
CA LEU A 72 -21.02 -2.37 -9.37
C LEU A 72 -22.02 -1.99 -8.26
N PRO A 73 -21.82 -2.47 -7.03
CA PRO A 73 -22.69 -2.13 -5.91
C PRO A 73 -22.53 -0.64 -5.53
N GLY A 74 -23.64 -0.03 -5.10
CA GLY A 74 -23.66 1.31 -4.51
C GLY A 74 -24.13 2.40 -5.48
N LYS A 75 -23.20 3.27 -5.92
CA LYS A 75 -23.50 4.43 -6.76
C LYS A 75 -22.89 4.29 -8.15
N ARG A 76 -23.51 4.97 -9.13
CA ARG A 76 -22.95 5.16 -10.47
C ARG A 76 -21.52 5.73 -10.40
N ARG A 77 -20.64 5.22 -11.26
CA ARG A 77 -19.26 5.67 -11.38
C ARG A 77 -18.99 6.16 -12.80
N ARG A 78 -18.00 7.02 -12.98
CA ARG A 78 -17.66 7.54 -14.31
C ARG A 78 -17.14 6.42 -15.21
N CYS A 79 -17.72 6.28 -16.40
CA CYS A 79 -17.26 5.32 -17.40
C CYS A 79 -15.83 5.65 -17.84
N LYS A 80 -14.97 4.64 -17.85
CA LYS A 80 -13.54 4.85 -18.12
C LYS A 80 -13.30 5.14 -19.60
N TYR A 81 -13.99 4.44 -20.49
CA TYR A 81 -13.95 4.71 -21.93
C TYR A 81 -14.39 6.14 -22.26
N HIS A 82 -15.56 6.58 -21.77
CA HIS A 82 -16.05 7.93 -22.05
C HIS A 82 -15.16 9.01 -21.43
N SER A 83 -14.63 8.78 -20.22
CA SER A 83 -13.77 9.76 -19.57
C SER A 83 -12.40 9.90 -20.22
N LEU A 84 -11.79 8.81 -20.70
CA LEU A 84 -10.41 8.81 -21.21
C LEU A 84 -10.35 9.00 -22.73
N VAL A 85 -11.29 8.40 -23.47
CA VAL A 85 -11.27 8.38 -24.93
C VAL A 85 -12.12 9.50 -25.49
N LEU A 86 -13.39 9.56 -25.09
CA LEU A 86 -14.37 10.52 -25.65
C LEU A 86 -14.33 11.89 -24.95
N LYS A 87 -13.69 11.98 -23.77
CA LYS A 87 -13.69 13.17 -22.89
C LYS A 87 -15.10 13.65 -22.51
N GLU A 88 -16.05 12.72 -22.46
CA GLU A 88 -17.44 12.98 -22.12
C GLU A 88 -17.74 12.53 -20.69
N ARG A 89 -18.74 13.18 -20.07
CA ARG A 89 -19.20 12.84 -18.73
C ARG A 89 -20.37 11.86 -18.81
N THR A 90 -20.02 10.58 -18.85
CA THR A 90 -21.00 9.48 -18.83
C THR A 90 -20.77 8.61 -17.61
N ASP A 91 -21.85 8.34 -16.90
CA ASP A 91 -21.86 7.49 -15.71
C ASP A 91 -22.34 6.08 -16.06
N THR A 92 -21.72 5.07 -15.44
CA THR A 92 -22.01 3.65 -15.64
C THR A 92 -22.22 2.94 -14.30
N TRP A 93 -23.07 1.91 -14.34
CA TRP A 93 -23.19 0.92 -13.29
C TRP A 93 -22.28 -0.29 -13.52
N TYR A 94 -21.69 -0.41 -14.71
CA TYR A 94 -20.97 -1.61 -15.12
C TYR A 94 -19.46 -1.47 -14.89
N GLY A 95 -18.85 -2.53 -14.38
CA GLY A 95 -17.45 -2.55 -14.02
C GLY A 95 -16.96 -3.93 -13.60
N CYS A 96 -15.67 -4.03 -13.29
CA CYS A 96 -15.14 -5.21 -12.62
C CYS A 96 -15.54 -5.17 -11.14
N THR A 97 -16.39 -6.09 -10.67
CA THR A 97 -16.82 -6.18 -9.28
C THR A 97 -15.67 -6.61 -8.35
N THR A 98 -14.70 -7.36 -8.88
CA THR A 98 -13.48 -7.75 -8.16
C THR A 98 -12.54 -6.56 -7.92
N CYS A 99 -12.36 -5.68 -8.90
CA CYS A 99 -11.45 -4.52 -8.81
C CYS A 99 -12.15 -3.22 -8.41
N MET A 100 -13.49 -3.21 -8.38
CA MET A 100 -14.31 -2.02 -8.20
C MET A 100 -14.00 -0.91 -9.24
N THR A 101 -13.58 -1.31 -10.44
CA THR A 101 -13.23 -0.37 -11.51
C THR A 101 -14.36 -0.29 -12.54
N PRO A 102 -14.85 0.92 -12.87
CA PRO A 102 -15.84 1.09 -13.94
C PRO A 102 -15.24 0.73 -15.30
N LEU A 103 -16.07 0.16 -16.17
CA LEU A 103 -15.78 -0.01 -17.60
C LEU A 103 -15.85 1.34 -18.32
#